data_AF-A0A1G2FG68-F1
#
_entry.id   AF-A0A1G2FG68-F1
#
_cell.length_a   1.000
_cell.length_b   1.000
_cell.length_c   1.000
_cell.angle_alpha   90.00
_cell.angle_beta   90.00
_cell.angle_gamma   90.00
#
_symmetry.space_group_name_H-M   'P 1'
#
loop_
_entity.id
_entity.type
_entity.pdbx_description
1 polymer ?
#
loop_
_entity_poly.entity_id
_entity_poly.type
_entity_poly.pdbx_seq_one_letter_code
_entity_poly.pdbx_strand_id
1 'polypeptide(L)'
;MRFVVQILTNGLAIFLADYLLPGLVFTGNILTLLIAGLILGLINFFLRPVLKLISAPLIALTLGFFSIAINMGLLRLLDYLVPELTIAGLETYFWGTIIISAVNIFVGLTVKKRI
;
A
#
# COMPACT_ATOMS: atom_id res chain seq x y z
N MET A 1 -15.05 -10.82 -6.27
CA MET A 1 -13.75 -11.50 -6.46
C MET A 1 -12.56 -10.53 -6.43
N ARG A 2 -12.59 -9.44 -7.21
CA ARG A 2 -11.48 -8.47 -7.30
C ARG A 2 -11.06 -7.84 -5.96
N PHE A 3 -12.02 -7.53 -5.09
CA PHE A 3 -11.75 -6.95 -3.76
C PHE A 3 -11.05 -7.94 -2.81
N VAL A 4 -11.49 -9.21 -2.77
CA VAL A 4 -10.86 -10.25 -1.94
C VAL A 4 -9.42 -10.51 -2.37
N VAL A 5 -9.16 -10.59 -3.67
CA VAL A 5 -7.80 -10.70 -4.22
C VAL A 5 -6.95 -9.51 -3.81
N GLN A 6 -7.52 -8.30 -3.80
CA GLN A 6 -6.81 -7.09 -3.41
C GLN A 6 -6.45 -7.07 -1.92
N ILE A 7 -7.33 -7.56 -1.04
CA ILE A 7 -7.03 -7.71 0.39
C ILE A 7 -5.86 -8.67 0.59
N LEU A 8 -5.91 -9.84 -0.04
CA LEU A 8 -4.85 -10.86 0.06
C LEU A 8 -3.53 -10.33 -0.52
N THR A 9 -3.59 -9.63 -1.65
CA THR A 9 -2.41 -9.03 -2.29
C THR A 9 -1.79 -7.95 -1.41
N ASN A 10 -2.60 -7.09 -0.81
CA ASN A 10 -2.13 -6.05 0.10
C ASN A 10 -1.50 -6.64 1.36
N GLY A 11 -2.11 -7.68 1.96
CA GLY A 11 -1.53 -8.38 3.11
C GLY A 11 -0.17 -9.02 2.77
N LEU A 12 -0.08 -9.71 1.62
CA LEU A 12 1.19 -10.25 1.12
C LEU A 12 2.22 -9.16 0.84
N ALA A 13 1.80 -8.02 0.31
CA ALA A 13 2.68 -6.89 0.04
C ALA A 13 3.26 -6.30 1.34
N ILE A 14 2.46 -6.20 2.40
CA ILE A 14 2.93 -5.76 3.73
C ILE A 14 3.92 -6.76 4.30
N PHE A 15 3.60 -8.07 4.24
CA PHE A 15 4.49 -9.12 4.72
C PHE A 15 5.84 -9.14 3.98
N LEU A 16 5.83 -8.96 2.65
CA LEU A 16 7.06 -8.86 1.88
C LEU A 16 7.82 -7.57 2.17
N ALA A 17 7.12 -6.45 2.36
CA ALA A 17 7.76 -5.19 2.70
C ALA A 17 8.43 -5.24 4.09
N ASP A 18 7.85 -5.98 5.04
CA ASP A 18 8.41 -6.22 6.38
C ASP A 18 9.72 -7.01 6.28
N TYR A 19 9.73 -8.07 5.47
CA TYR A 19 10.94 -8.85 5.24
C TYR A 19 12.06 -8.07 4.51
N LEU A 20 11.70 -7.16 3.61
CA LEU A 20 12.66 -6.45 2.75
C LEU A 20 13.16 -5.13 3.35
N LEU A 21 12.41 -4.51 4.26
CA LEU A 21 12.74 -3.21 4.81
C LEU A 21 12.94 -3.29 6.33
N PRO A 22 14.16 -3.06 6.83
CA PRO A 22 14.42 -3.12 8.27
C PRO A 22 13.67 -2.05 9.08
N GLY A 23 13.16 -1.00 8.42
CA GLY A 23 12.34 0.03 9.05
C GLY A 23 10.84 -0.25 9.03
N LEU A 24 10.37 -1.30 8.35
CA LEU A 24 8.96 -1.70 8.35
C LEU A 24 8.87 -2.98 9.17
N VAL A 25 8.22 -2.90 10.32
CA VAL A 25 8.11 -4.03 11.25
C VAL A 25 6.65 -4.37 11.42
N PHE A 26 6.29 -5.61 11.12
CA PHE A 26 4.96 -6.16 11.36
C PHE A 26 5.03 -7.25 12.44
N THR A 27 4.39 -7.00 13.58
CA THR A 27 4.41 -7.91 14.75
C THR A 27 3.11 -8.67 14.97
N GLY A 28 2.14 -8.50 14.06
CA GLY A 28 0.80 -9.07 14.19
C GLY A 28 0.69 -10.55 13.79
N ASN A 29 -0.49 -11.12 14.04
CA ASN A 29 -0.84 -12.48 13.60
C ASN A 29 -1.43 -12.44 12.17
N ILE A 30 -1.68 -13.62 11.59
CA ILE A 30 -2.34 -13.74 10.27
C ILE A 30 -3.67 -12.96 10.22
N LEU A 31 -4.45 -12.96 11.32
CA LEU A 31 -5.69 -12.18 11.40
C LEU A 31 -5.44 -10.68 11.26
N THR A 32 -4.41 -10.16 11.93
CA THR A 32 -4.03 -8.75 11.85
C THR A 32 -3.50 -8.37 10.48
N LEU A 33 -2.81 -9.30 9.80
CA LEU A 33 -2.35 -9.11 8.42
C LEU A 33 -3.54 -9.01 7.45
N LEU A 34 -4.58 -9.83 7.64
CA LEU A 34 -5.82 -9.75 6.87
C LEU A 34 -6.56 -8.43 7.13
N ILE A 35 -6.61 -7.98 8.39
CA ILE A 35 -7.20 -6.69 8.77
C ILE A 35 -6.41 -5.54 8.13
N ALA A 36 -5.08 -5.57 8.18
CA ALA A 36 -4.23 -4.56 7.54
C ALA A 36 -4.43 -4.54 6.01
N GLY A 37 -4.49 -5.71 5.36
CA GLY A 37 -4.80 -5.83 3.94
C GLY A 37 -6.20 -5.29 3.59
N LEU A 38 -7.17 -5.46 4.50
CA LEU A 38 -8.53 -4.95 4.37
C LEU A 38 -8.54 -3.42 4.50
N ILE A 39 -7.89 -2.87 5.52
CA ILE A 39 -7.76 -1.42 5.73
C ILE A 39 -7.08 -0.78 4.52
N LEU A 40 -5.95 -1.34 4.06
CA LEU A 40 -5.27 -0.86 2.87
C LEU A 40 -6.14 -0.97 1.61
N GLY A 41 -6.96 -2.02 1.52
CA GLY A 41 -7.99 -2.17 0.48
C GLY A 41 -9.02 -1.04 0.49
N LEU A 42 -9.57 -0.71 1.67
CA LEU A 42 -10.51 0.40 1.84
C LEU A 42 -9.86 1.75 1.54
N ILE A 43 -8.65 1.99 2.04
CA ILE A 43 -7.89 3.21 1.76
C ILE A 43 -7.71 3.38 0.25
N ASN A 44 -7.34 2.32 -0.46
CA ASN A 44 -7.17 2.35 -1.90
C ASN A 44 -8.47 2.53 -2.68
N PHE A 45 -9.61 2.10 -2.11
CA PHE A 45 -10.92 2.25 -2.73
C PHE A 45 -11.54 3.64 -2.50
N PHE A 46 -11.46 4.18 -1.29
CA PHE A 46 -12.09 5.45 -0.93
C PHE A 46 -11.13 6.65 -0.99
N LEU A 47 -9.98 6.56 -0.33
CA LEU A 47 -9.08 7.71 -0.14
C LEU A 47 -8.21 7.96 -1.36
N ARG A 48 -7.63 6.91 -1.94
CA ARG A 48 -6.71 7.06 -3.08
C ARG A 48 -7.32 7.79 -4.28
N PRO A 49 -8.57 7.50 -4.73
CA PRO A 49 -9.17 8.22 -5.84
C PRO A 49 -9.42 9.70 -5.52
N VAL A 50 -9.91 10.00 -4.32
CA VAL A 50 -10.19 11.37 -3.87
C VAL A 50 -8.89 12.18 -3.80
N LEU A 51 -7.85 11.64 -3.16
CA LEU A 51 -6.55 12.30 -3.06
C LEU A 51 -5.92 12.53 -4.44
N LYS A 52 -6.01 11.54 -5.34
CA LYS A 52 -5.52 11.69 -6.71
C LYS A 52 -6.29 12.73 -7.50
N LEU A 53 -7.60 12.85 -7.30
CA LEU A 53 -8.44 13.83 -7.99
C LEU A 53 -8.06 15.26 -7.56
N ILE A 54 -7.98 15.49 -6.24
CA ILE A 54 -7.60 16.80 -5.68
C ILE A 54 -6.16 17.14 -6.07
N SER A 55 -5.27 16.16 -6.03
CA SER A 55 -3.86 16.34 -6.35
C SER A 55 -3.56 16.23 -7.85
N ALA A 56 -4.55 16.00 -8.72
CA ALA A 56 -4.34 15.78 -10.15
C ALA A 56 -3.54 16.91 -10.83
N PRO A 57 -3.78 18.20 -10.56
CA PRO A 57 -2.98 19.29 -11.13
C PRO A 57 -1.52 19.21 -10.69
N LEU A 58 -1.29 18.90 -9.42
CA LEU A 58 0.04 18.77 -8.84
C LEU A 58 0.78 17.53 -9.36
N ILE A 59 0.06 16.41 -9.52
CA ILE A 59 0.56 15.19 -10.15
C ILE A 59 0.98 15.49 -11.60
N ALA A 60 0.16 16.22 -12.36
CA ALA A 60 0.49 16.61 -13.73
C ALA A 60 1.72 17.52 -13.77
N LEU A 61 1.79 18.52 -12.88
CA LEU A 61 2.93 19.45 -12.78
C LEU A 61 4.24 18.74 -12.41
N THR A 62 4.16 17.70 -11.58
CA THR A 62 5.31 16.90 -11.13
C THR A 62 5.55 15.65 -11.98
N LEU A 63 4.93 15.54 -13.16
CA LEU A 63 5.04 14.40 -14.08
C LEU A 63 4.74 13.03 -13.44
N GLY A 64 3.86 13.01 -12.44
CA GLY A 64 3.49 11.80 -11.71
C GLY A 64 4.27 11.56 -10.42
N PHE A 65 5.35 12.31 -10.15
CA PHE A 65 6.18 12.10 -8.95
C PHE A 65 5.37 12.29 -7.66
N PHE A 66 4.46 13.26 -7.61
CA PHE A 66 3.60 13.48 -6.44
C PHE A 66 2.68 12.28 -6.11
N SER A 67 2.47 11.36 -7.06
CA SER A 67 1.72 10.13 -6.77
C SER A 67 2.42 9.23 -5.75
N ILE A 68 3.76 9.27 -5.69
CA ILE A 68 4.55 8.54 -4.68
C ILE A 68 4.27 9.15 -3.30
N ALA A 69 4.29 10.48 -3.18
CA ALA A 69 3.98 11.17 -1.94
C ALA A 69 2.56 10.84 -1.43
N ILE A 70 1.57 10.75 -2.32
CA ILE A 70 0.22 10.30 -1.96
C ILE A 70 0.26 8.88 -1.42
N ASN A 71 0.87 7.93 -2.14
CA ASN A 71 0.93 6.55 -1.68
C ASN A 71 1.69 6.43 -0.33
N MET A 72 2.72 7.26 -0.10
CA MET A 72 3.48 7.28 1.15
C MET A 72 2.59 7.77 2.29
N GLY A 73 1.80 8.82 2.04
CA GLY A 73 0.78 9.29 2.97
C GLY A 73 -0.27 8.23 3.29
N LEU A 74 -0.68 7.44 2.31
CA LEU A 74 -1.61 6.32 2.52
C LEU A 74 -0.99 5.21 3.36
N LEU A 75 0.29 4.90 3.15
CA LEU A 75 1.02 3.93 3.99
C LEU A 75 1.19 4.42 5.41
N ARG A 76 1.49 5.71 5.59
CA ARG A 76 1.53 6.34 6.91
C ARG A 76 0.18 6.30 7.61
N LEU A 77 -0.91 6.46 6.86
CA LEU A 77 -2.24 6.30 7.42
C LEU A 77 -2.51 4.84 7.83
N LEU A 78 -2.06 3.87 7.05
CA LEU A 78 -2.17 2.45 7.40
C LEU A 78 -1.41 2.12 8.69
N ASP A 79 -0.15 2.57 8.77
CA ASP A 79 0.72 2.47 9.95
C ASP A 79 0.06 3.08 11.20
N TYR A 80 -0.60 4.24 11.05
CA TYR A 80 -1.38 4.84 12.14
C TYR A 80 -2.62 4.03 12.54
N LEU A 81 -3.26 3.33 11.60
CA LEU A 81 -4.49 2.57 11.83
C LEU A 81 -4.25 1.13 12.29
N VAL A 82 -3.06 0.59 12.06
CA VAL A 82 -2.68 -0.78 12.39
C VAL A 82 -1.53 -0.74 13.40
N PRO A 83 -1.81 -0.81 14.70
CA PRO A 83 -0.78 -0.71 15.75
C PRO A 83 0.34 -1.74 15.63
N GLU A 84 0.05 -2.90 15.03
CA GLU A 84 1.00 -4.00 14.83
C GLU A 84 1.92 -3.79 13.63
N LEU A 85 1.64 -2.78 12.79
CA LEU A 85 2.51 -2.30 11.73
C LEU A 85 3.20 -1.06 12.24
N THR A 86 4.53 -1.04 12.20
CA THR A 86 5.33 0.14 12.55
C THR A 86 6.27 0.47 11.40
N ILE A 87 6.19 1.69 10.89
CA ILE A 87 7.06 2.16 9.81
C ILE A 87 7.94 3.31 10.32
N ALA A 88 9.23 3.06 10.44
CA ALA A 88 10.22 4.02 10.90
C ALA A 88 10.92 4.73 9.73
N GLY A 89 10.80 6.05 9.68
CA GLY A 89 11.55 6.92 8.76
C GLY A 89 10.91 7.13 7.39
N LEU A 90 11.15 8.31 6.81
CA LEU A 90 10.61 8.69 5.48
C LEU A 90 11.11 7.78 4.36
N GLU A 91 12.36 7.32 4.44
CA GLU A 91 12.94 6.40 3.46
C GLU A 91 12.19 5.07 3.41
N THR A 92 11.79 4.54 4.56
CA THR A 92 11.01 3.30 4.63
C THR A 92 9.63 3.46 4.03
N TYR A 93 8.95 4.60 4.23
CA TYR A 93 7.68 4.85 3.54
C TYR A 93 7.87 4.93 2.02
N PHE A 94 8.97 5.54 1.57
CA PHE A 94 9.29 5.66 0.14
C PHE A 94 9.59 4.29 -0.48
N TRP A 95 10.46 3.49 0.11
CA TRP A 95 10.74 2.15 -0.40
C TRP A 95 9.55 1.20 -0.23
N GLY A 96 8.81 1.32 0.88
CA GLY A 96 7.62 0.53 1.16
C GLY A 96 6.53 0.77 0.13
N THR A 97 6.32 2.03 -0.28
CA THR A 97 5.38 2.34 -1.37
C THR A 97 5.79 1.73 -2.70
N ILE A 98 7.07 1.76 -3.03
CA ILE A 98 7.60 1.16 -4.27
C ILE A 98 7.38 -0.35 -4.25
N ILE A 99 7.78 -1.03 -3.17
CA ILE A 99 7.65 -2.48 -3.01
C ILE A 99 6.18 -2.89 -3.09
N ILE A 100 5.31 -2.24 -2.33
CA ILE A 100 3.87 -2.58 -2.31
C ILE A 100 3.22 -2.31 -3.65
N SER A 101 3.61 -1.23 -4.34
CA SER A 101 3.13 -0.96 -5.69
C SER A 101 3.60 -2.01 -6.69
N ALA A 102 4.87 -2.43 -6.60
CA ALA A 102 5.42 -3.48 -7.45
C ALA A 102 4.71 -4.82 -7.24
N VAL A 103 4.55 -5.26 -5.98
CA VAL A 103 3.82 -6.50 -5.65
C VAL A 103 2.39 -6.45 -6.19
N ASN A 104 1.68 -5.35 -5.99
CA ASN A 104 0.33 -5.16 -6.53
C ASN A 104 0.28 -5.26 -8.06
N ILE A 105 1.27 -4.73 -8.78
CA ILE A 105 1.37 -4.84 -10.24
C ILE A 105 1.63 -6.29 -10.65
N PHE A 106 2.61 -6.95 -10.06
CA PHE A 106 2.96 -8.34 -10.38
C PHE A 106 1.77 -9.30 -10.18
N VAL A 107 1.09 -9.18 -9.03
CA VAL A 107 -0.09 -10.01 -8.74
C VAL A 107 -1.24 -9.62 -9.67
N GLY A 108 -1.44 -8.32 -9.92
CA GLY A 108 -2.45 -7.84 -10.88
C GLY A 108 -2.26 -8.40 -12.29
N LEU A 109 -1.02 -8.48 -12.78
CA LEU A 109 -0.70 -9.06 -14.09
C LEU A 109 -0.99 -10.57 -14.12
N THR A 110 -0.64 -11.28 -13.06
CA THR A 110 -0.85 -12.73 -12.95
C THR A 110 -2.34 -13.08 -12.89
N VAL A 111 -3.13 -12.28 -12.17
CA VAL A 111 -4.58 -12.48 -12.03
C VAL A 111 -5.33 -12.05 -13.29
N LYS A 112 -4.94 -10.93 -13.92
CA LYS A 112 -5.58 -10.44 -15.16
C LYS A 112 -5.37 -11.39 -16.34
N LYS A 113 -4.28 -12.16 -16.36
CA LYS A 113 -4.01 -13.15 -17.43
C LYS A 113 -4.97 -14.37 -17.40
N ARG A 114 -5.81 -14.51 -16.37
CA ARG A 114 -6.64 -15.69 -16.11
C ARG A 114 -8.16 -15.44 -16.24
N ILE A 115 -8.58 -14.23 -16.60
CA ILE A 115 -9.97 -13.82 -16.86
C ILE A 115 -10.04 -13.28 -18.28
#